data_AF-A0A1S4A0T9-F1
#
_entry.id   AF-A0A1S4A0T9-F1
#
_cell.length_a   1.000
_cell.length_b   1.000
_cell.length_c   1.000
_cell.angle_alpha   90.00
_cell.angle_beta   90.00
_cell.angle_gamma   90.00
#
_symmetry.space_group_name_H-M   'P 1'
#
loop_
_entity.id
_entity.type
_entity.pdbx_description
1 polymer ?
#
loop_
_entity_poly.entity_id
_entity_poly.type
_entity_poly.pdbx_seq_one_letter_code
_entity_poly.pdbx_strand_id
1 'polypeptide(L)'
;MASSGDSSQDSAGDSSSDSSGDSSQNDGFTSSSSSNLINHPSLKKQKWRYVWASVDNLNFTRTSYRKTNDFVCFFDYVIAHFVSSKIKRLNLDCSRLSRYKSHMSQWLSFAVEKKVEDFVYWSNSNRSGCTLPESFYTCSSLVTLHLTFYCFDSGAVIKWNSLKSIKLEYLVLSEEDIANLVSGCPALETMEFDSVGGFLRVEINSLKLKRLYLKGFTFPSDGRDPTLEIVAPYLQHLEISGVHLKCRLL
;
A
#
# COMPACT_ATOMS: atom_id res chain seq x y z
N MET A 1 -19.04 12.41 52.13
CA MET A 1 -18.77 13.17 53.36
C MET A 1 -17.27 13.32 53.50
N ALA A 2 -16.81 14.56 53.50
CA ALA A 2 -15.58 15.15 54.08
C ALA A 2 -14.27 14.34 54.21
N SER A 3 -13.26 14.84 53.48
CA SER A 3 -12.03 15.49 53.99
C SER A 3 -10.78 14.70 54.40
N SER A 4 -9.66 15.43 54.18
CA SER A 4 -8.27 15.32 54.71
C SER A 4 -7.27 14.82 53.67
N GLY A 5 -6.08 15.35 53.46
CA GLY A 5 -5.31 16.42 54.10
C GLY A 5 -3.83 16.28 53.66
N ASP A 6 -3.26 17.42 53.26
CA ASP A 6 -1.86 17.90 53.25
C ASP A 6 -0.58 17.02 53.28
N SER A 7 0.46 17.62 52.69
CA SER A 7 1.88 17.68 53.09
C SER A 7 2.96 16.73 52.51
N SER A 8 4.06 17.41 52.14
CA SER A 8 5.34 17.03 51.52
C SER A 8 6.29 16.23 52.43
N GLN A 9 7.27 15.51 51.85
CA GLN A 9 8.72 15.71 52.07
C GLN A 9 9.61 14.65 51.38
N ASP A 10 10.86 15.09 51.16
CA ASP A 10 12.03 14.45 50.57
C ASP A 10 12.45 13.10 51.16
N SER A 11 13.26 12.34 50.41
CA SER A 11 14.57 11.86 50.88
C SER A 11 15.40 11.21 49.77
N ALA A 12 16.68 11.57 49.75
CA ALA A 12 17.76 11.03 48.94
C ALA A 12 18.41 9.79 49.59
N GLY A 13 19.25 9.11 48.82
CA GLY A 13 20.25 8.14 49.28
C GLY A 13 20.32 6.93 48.34
N ASP A 14 21.46 6.33 48.02
CA ASP A 14 22.86 6.61 48.29
C ASP A 14 23.69 5.58 47.49
N SER A 15 25.01 5.74 47.49
CA SER A 15 26.07 4.73 47.40
C SER A 15 26.42 4.20 45.99
N SER A 16 27.57 4.59 45.41
CA SER A 16 28.99 4.21 45.69
C SER A 16 29.45 3.22 44.59
N SER A 17 30.69 3.06 44.14
CA SER A 17 32.06 3.40 44.56
C SER A 17 32.93 3.14 43.29
N ASP A 18 33.93 3.97 42.96
CA ASP A 18 35.38 3.76 43.27
C ASP A 18 36.00 2.54 42.49
N SER A 19 37.16 2.55 41.82
CA SER A 19 38.39 3.34 41.92
C SER A 19 39.35 3.07 40.73
N SER A 20 40.19 4.07 40.43
CA SER A 20 41.65 4.06 40.16
C SER A 20 42.31 3.18 39.08
N GLY A 21 43.24 3.80 38.33
CA GLY A 21 44.41 3.13 37.75
C GLY A 21 45.10 3.90 36.62
N ASP A 22 46.04 4.76 36.98
CA ASP A 22 46.95 5.48 36.07
C ASP A 22 48.28 4.70 35.87
N SER A 23 48.97 5.02 34.76
CA SER A 23 50.42 4.97 34.48
C SER A 23 50.89 4.20 33.23
N SER A 24 51.10 5.00 32.18
CA SER A 24 52.25 5.14 31.27
C SER A 24 53.30 4.02 31.14
N GLN A 25 53.61 3.65 29.88
CA GLN A 25 54.97 3.49 29.35
C GLN A 25 55.00 3.52 27.81
N ASN A 26 56.20 3.70 27.27
CA ASN A 26 56.55 4.61 26.18
C ASN A 26 56.94 3.89 24.86
N ASP A 27 57.23 4.72 23.84
CA ASP A 27 58.17 4.52 22.71
C ASP A 27 57.69 3.91 21.38
N GLY A 28 57.98 4.66 20.30
CA GLY A 28 58.31 4.09 18.98
C GLY A 28 57.74 4.80 17.74
N PHE A 29 58.30 5.95 17.36
CA PHE A 29 58.24 6.42 15.97
C PHE A 29 59.20 5.59 15.09
N THR A 30 58.73 5.02 13.96
CA THR A 30 59.23 5.25 12.58
C THR A 30 58.68 4.23 11.57
N SER A 31 57.82 4.74 10.67
CA SER A 31 57.85 4.56 9.20
C SER A 31 58.27 3.20 8.61
N SER A 32 57.33 2.45 8.01
CA SER A 32 56.98 2.59 6.57
C SER A 32 56.16 1.41 6.03
N SER A 33 55.26 1.79 5.12
CA SER A 33 54.72 0.98 4.01
C SER A 33 53.58 0.00 4.26
N SER A 34 52.48 0.39 3.63
CA SER A 34 51.46 -0.43 2.97
C SER A 34 50.18 -0.69 3.74
N SER A 35 49.10 -0.20 3.11
CA SER A 35 47.71 -0.66 3.21
C SER A 35 47.02 -0.49 4.55
N ASN A 36 46.38 0.68 4.75
CA ASN A 36 45.14 0.78 5.53
C ASN A 36 44.38 2.09 5.19
N LEU A 37 43.91 2.20 3.95
CA LEU A 37 42.90 3.20 3.55
C LEU A 37 41.53 2.53 3.34
N ILE A 38 41.12 1.62 4.22
CA ILE A 38 39.76 1.06 4.17
C ILE A 38 39.26 0.79 5.58
N ASN A 39 39.09 1.82 6.41
CA ASN A 39 38.30 1.69 7.64
C ASN A 39 37.78 3.05 8.15
N HIS A 40 37.31 3.92 7.27
CA HIS A 40 36.59 5.13 7.69
C HIS A 40 35.09 4.80 7.90
N PRO A 41 34.53 4.92 9.12
CA PRO A 41 33.11 4.62 9.41
C PRO A 41 32.12 5.52 8.64
N SER A 42 32.58 6.66 8.13
CA SER A 42 31.80 7.58 7.28
C SER A 42 31.50 7.01 5.89
N LEU A 43 32.41 6.24 5.29
CA LEU A 43 32.22 5.65 3.96
C LEU A 43 31.18 4.51 3.94
N LYS A 44 31.10 3.73 5.02
CA LYS A 44 30.05 2.71 5.17
C LYS A 44 28.66 3.35 5.29
N LYS A 45 28.51 4.40 6.10
CA LYS A 45 27.24 5.13 6.26
C LYS A 45 26.76 5.80 4.97
N GLN A 46 27.68 6.19 4.08
CA GLN A 46 27.39 6.88 2.82
C GLN A 46 26.97 5.93 1.69
N LYS A 47 27.53 4.70 1.63
CA LYS A 47 27.09 3.68 0.68
C LYS A 47 25.66 3.19 0.96
N TRP A 48 25.29 2.96 2.23
CA TRP A 48 23.92 2.52 2.58
C TRP A 48 22.85 3.60 2.41
N ARG A 49 23.23 4.88 2.44
CA ARG A 49 22.30 6.02 2.28
C ARG A 49 21.62 6.09 0.92
N TYR A 50 22.09 5.34 -0.09
CA TYR A 50 21.50 5.34 -1.44
C TYR A 50 21.06 3.94 -1.91
N VAL A 51 21.39 2.86 -1.19
CA VAL A 51 20.96 1.50 -1.56
C VAL A 51 19.45 1.36 -1.53
N TRP A 52 18.76 2.06 -0.60
CA TRP A 52 17.30 2.07 -0.54
C TRP A 52 16.67 2.84 -1.71
N ALA A 53 17.37 3.86 -2.25
CA ALA A 53 16.87 4.70 -3.33
C ALA A 53 16.84 3.99 -4.70
N SER A 54 17.49 2.82 -4.79
CA SER A 54 17.48 1.92 -5.96
C SER A 54 16.61 0.66 -5.75
N VAL A 55 15.87 0.55 -4.64
CA VAL A 55 14.96 -0.58 -4.43
C VAL A 55 13.73 -0.38 -5.31
N ASP A 56 13.34 -1.43 -6.03
CA ASP A 56 12.20 -1.43 -6.95
C ASP A 56 10.86 -1.70 -6.24
N ASN A 57 10.88 -2.20 -5.00
CA ASN A 57 9.71 -2.44 -4.17
C ASN A 57 9.63 -1.44 -3.02
N LEU A 58 8.67 -0.53 -3.09
CA LEU A 58 8.40 0.46 -2.06
C LEU A 58 7.19 0.01 -1.22
N ASN A 59 7.42 -0.29 0.06
CA ASN A 59 6.37 -0.70 0.98
C ASN A 59 6.16 0.34 2.08
N PHE A 60 5.09 1.11 1.98
CA PHE A 60 4.76 2.17 2.92
C PHE A 60 3.53 1.80 3.74
N THR A 61 3.77 1.11 4.86
CA THR A 61 2.74 0.79 5.84
C THR A 61 2.79 1.77 7.00
N ARG A 62 1.63 2.29 7.43
CA ARG A 62 1.56 3.24 8.54
C ARG A 62 1.91 2.60 9.88
N THR A 63 1.80 1.28 10.02
CA THR A 63 2.18 0.53 11.22
C THR A 63 3.60 0.83 11.70
N SER A 64 4.46 1.31 10.81
CA SER A 64 5.84 1.72 11.09
C SER A 64 5.97 3.13 11.72
N TYR A 65 4.89 3.91 11.84
CA TYR A 65 4.93 5.32 12.26
C TYR A 65 3.91 5.62 13.36
N ARG A 66 4.38 6.31 14.43
CA ARG A 66 3.51 6.76 15.53
C ARG A 66 2.65 7.96 15.14
N LYS A 67 3.17 8.87 14.32
CA LYS A 67 2.47 10.09 13.87
C LYS A 67 2.27 10.06 12.36
N THR A 68 1.09 10.47 11.89
CA THR A 68 0.76 10.55 10.46
C THR A 68 1.67 11.54 9.72
N ASN A 69 2.04 12.65 10.35
CA ASN A 69 2.91 13.64 9.72
C ASN A 69 4.30 13.06 9.40
N ASP A 70 4.85 12.25 10.31
CA ASP A 70 6.17 11.63 10.10
C ASP A 70 6.14 10.67 8.91
N PHE A 71 5.02 9.94 8.74
CA PHE A 71 4.80 9.08 7.56
C PHE A 71 4.76 9.91 6.27
N VAL A 72 4.00 11.01 6.25
CA VAL A 72 3.90 11.89 5.08
C VAL A 72 5.25 12.48 4.72
N CYS A 73 5.95 13.08 5.68
CA CYS A 73 7.28 13.67 5.45
C CYS A 73 8.30 12.63 4.98
N PHE A 74 8.23 11.39 5.49
CA PHE A 74 9.09 10.32 5.03
C PHE A 74 8.80 9.93 3.57
N PHE A 75 7.53 9.81 3.19
CA PHE A 75 7.16 9.50 1.81
C PHE A 75 7.63 10.60 0.85
N ASP A 76 7.41 11.87 1.20
CA ASP A 76 7.89 13.01 0.42
C ASP A 76 9.42 12.98 0.28
N TYR A 77 10.14 12.66 1.36
CA TYR A 77 11.58 12.47 1.34
C TYR A 77 11.99 11.34 0.38
N VAL A 78 11.30 10.19 0.41
CA VAL A 78 11.59 9.08 -0.49
C VAL A 78 11.40 9.49 -1.95
N ILE A 79 10.27 10.10 -2.29
CA ILE A 79 10.00 10.56 -3.67
C ILE A 79 11.09 11.52 -4.15
N ALA A 80 11.48 12.49 -3.31
CA ALA A 80 12.47 13.49 -3.67
C ALA A 80 13.88 12.91 -3.92
N HIS A 81 14.17 11.72 -3.39
CA HIS A 81 15.51 11.10 -3.48
C HIS A 81 15.50 9.76 -4.23
N PHE A 82 14.36 9.35 -4.79
CA PHE A 82 14.25 8.07 -5.50
C PHE A 82 14.96 8.14 -6.86
N VAL A 83 16.01 7.34 -7.02
CA VAL A 83 16.89 7.41 -8.20
C VAL A 83 16.54 6.39 -9.28
N SER A 84 15.79 5.34 -8.93
CA SER A 84 15.40 4.33 -9.92
C SER A 84 14.48 4.94 -10.98
N SER A 85 14.64 4.45 -12.21
CA SER A 85 13.79 4.81 -13.35
C SER A 85 12.43 4.13 -13.31
N LYS A 86 12.28 3.07 -12.50
CA LYS A 86 11.03 2.35 -12.34
C LYS A 86 10.75 1.88 -10.91
N ILE A 87 9.47 1.74 -10.60
CA ILE A 87 8.96 1.06 -9.40
C ILE A 87 8.31 -0.24 -9.85
N LYS A 88 8.79 -1.37 -9.34
CA LYS A 88 8.16 -2.66 -9.58
C LYS A 88 6.89 -2.77 -8.75
N ARG A 89 6.95 -2.48 -7.45
CA ARG A 89 5.80 -2.55 -6.55
C ARG A 89 5.72 -1.34 -5.65
N LEU A 90 4.52 -0.77 -5.50
CA LEU A 90 4.21 0.25 -4.52
C LEU A 90 3.03 -0.17 -3.67
N ASN A 91 3.22 -0.24 -2.36
CA ASN A 91 2.16 -0.39 -1.37
C ASN A 91 1.96 0.93 -0.62
N LEU A 92 0.77 1.50 -0.75
CA LEU A 92 0.39 2.79 -0.19
C LEU A 92 -0.74 2.64 0.83
N ASP A 93 -0.41 2.89 2.10
CA ASP A 93 -1.38 3.02 3.18
C ASP A 93 -1.94 4.44 3.26
N CYS A 94 -3.20 4.60 2.88
CA CYS A 94 -3.95 5.85 2.92
C CYS A 94 -4.80 6.04 4.19
N SER A 95 -4.63 5.20 5.20
CA SER A 95 -5.46 5.27 6.40
C SER A 95 -5.20 6.53 7.21
N ARG A 96 -6.28 7.28 7.46
CA ARG A 96 -6.27 8.58 8.15
C ARG A 96 -5.45 9.66 7.42
N LEU A 97 -5.33 9.57 6.09
CA LEU A 97 -4.67 10.59 5.26
C LEU A 97 -5.64 11.61 4.66
N SER A 98 -6.89 11.69 5.11
CA SER A 98 -7.92 12.58 4.52
C SER A 98 -7.53 14.07 4.46
N ARG A 99 -6.58 14.51 5.31
CA ARG A 99 -6.01 15.88 5.32
C ARG A 99 -4.82 16.08 4.39
N TYR A 100 -4.26 15.01 3.82
CA TYR A 100 -3.04 15.01 3.01
C TYR A 100 -3.32 14.66 1.54
N LYS A 101 -4.47 15.11 1.01
CA LYS A 101 -4.90 14.80 -0.37
C LYS A 101 -3.90 15.25 -1.44
N SER A 102 -3.27 16.40 -1.25
CA SER A 102 -2.24 16.92 -2.16
C SER A 102 -1.04 15.98 -2.24
N HIS A 103 -0.52 15.54 -1.08
CA HIS A 103 0.58 14.58 -1.01
C HIS A 103 0.20 13.26 -1.68
N MET A 104 -0.97 12.70 -1.37
CA MET A 104 -1.42 11.45 -2.01
C MET A 104 -1.49 11.56 -3.54
N SER A 105 -2.02 12.68 -4.06
CA SER A 105 -2.05 12.93 -5.50
C SER A 105 -0.65 13.02 -6.13
N GLN A 106 0.30 13.67 -5.44
CA GLN A 106 1.71 13.70 -5.85
C GLN A 106 2.34 12.31 -5.83
N TRP A 107 2.08 11.50 -4.80
CA TRP A 107 2.60 10.15 -4.66
C TRP A 107 2.08 9.22 -5.75
N LEU A 108 0.80 9.32 -6.10
CA LEU A 108 0.18 8.58 -7.20
C LEU A 108 0.73 9.01 -8.56
N SER A 109 0.88 10.31 -8.79
CA SER A 109 1.47 10.84 -10.02
C SER A 109 2.90 10.37 -10.20
N PHE A 110 3.69 10.37 -9.11
CA PHE A 110 5.03 9.84 -9.08
C PHE A 110 5.08 8.33 -9.40
N ALA A 111 4.13 7.54 -8.88
CA ALA A 111 4.06 6.11 -9.19
C ALA A 111 3.85 5.86 -10.70
N VAL A 112 2.99 6.66 -11.34
CA VAL A 112 2.77 6.61 -12.79
C VAL A 112 4.03 7.02 -13.55
N GLU A 113 4.68 8.13 -13.15
CA GLU A 113 5.94 8.60 -13.75
C GLU A 113 7.02 7.51 -13.71
N LYS A 114 7.11 6.80 -12.58
CA LYS A 114 8.03 5.68 -12.37
C LYS A 114 7.47 4.35 -12.86
N LYS A 115 6.47 4.35 -13.74
CA LYS A 115 5.98 3.16 -14.45
C LYS A 115 5.69 2.00 -13.52
N VAL A 116 4.93 2.26 -12.44
CA VAL A 116 4.57 1.22 -11.47
C VAL A 116 3.95 0.00 -12.16
N GLU A 117 4.45 -1.19 -11.82
CA GLU A 117 3.94 -2.47 -12.34
C GLU A 117 2.92 -3.09 -11.38
N ASP A 118 3.11 -2.98 -10.07
CA ASP A 118 2.27 -3.58 -9.05
C ASP A 118 1.87 -2.54 -8.01
N PHE A 119 0.58 -2.23 -7.92
CA PHE A 119 0.08 -1.21 -7.02
C PHE A 119 -0.90 -1.77 -6.01
N VAL A 120 -0.65 -1.47 -4.72
CA VAL A 120 -1.56 -1.75 -3.62
C VAL A 120 -1.96 -0.45 -2.96
N TYR A 121 -3.25 -0.20 -2.97
CA TYR A 121 -3.90 0.87 -2.25
C TYR A 121 -4.63 0.28 -1.04
N TRP A 122 -4.19 0.66 0.15
CA TRP A 122 -4.86 0.24 1.37
C TRP A 122 -5.46 1.42 2.11
N SER A 123 -6.70 1.29 2.53
CA SER A 123 -7.41 2.24 3.38
C SER A 123 -8.22 1.46 4.40
N ASN A 124 -8.54 2.09 5.53
CA ASN A 124 -9.41 1.51 6.55
C ASN A 124 -10.84 2.06 6.51
N SER A 125 -11.14 2.95 5.56
CA SER A 125 -12.48 3.48 5.32
C SER A 125 -12.58 4.06 3.91
N ASN A 126 -13.80 4.08 3.35
CA ASN A 126 -14.08 4.79 2.11
C ASN A 126 -14.08 6.32 2.26
N ARG A 127 -14.04 6.84 3.50
CA ARG A 127 -13.98 8.28 3.81
C ARG A 127 -12.56 8.84 3.83
N SER A 128 -11.56 7.97 3.97
CA SER A 128 -10.14 8.34 3.95
C SER A 128 -9.51 8.29 2.57
N GLY A 129 -10.31 7.96 1.55
CA GLY A 129 -9.90 7.82 0.16
C GLY A 129 -9.23 9.06 -0.43
N CYS A 130 -8.24 8.84 -1.30
CA CYS A 130 -7.87 9.82 -2.32
C CYS A 130 -8.42 9.35 -3.66
N THR A 131 -8.82 10.32 -4.48
CA THR A 131 -9.14 10.07 -5.88
C THR A 131 -7.85 9.75 -6.63
N LEU A 132 -7.84 8.66 -7.40
CA LEU A 132 -6.75 8.39 -8.32
C LEU A 132 -6.69 9.50 -9.39
N PRO A 133 -5.52 10.08 -9.69
CA PRO A 133 -5.41 11.05 -10.77
C PRO A 133 -5.71 10.37 -12.11
N GLU A 134 -6.16 11.14 -13.10
CA GLU A 134 -6.51 10.64 -14.44
C GLU A 134 -5.36 9.87 -15.11
N SER A 135 -4.11 10.32 -14.89
CA SER A 135 -2.90 9.65 -15.36
C SER A 135 -2.76 8.23 -14.80
N PHE A 136 -3.32 7.95 -13.62
CA PHE A 136 -3.30 6.63 -13.03
C PHE A 136 -4.27 5.68 -13.73
N TYR A 137 -5.47 6.13 -14.09
CA TYR A 137 -6.45 5.34 -14.85
C TYR A 137 -5.95 4.96 -16.26
N THR A 138 -4.92 5.64 -16.77
CA THR A 138 -4.28 5.38 -18.07
C THR A 138 -2.87 4.79 -17.95
N CYS A 139 -2.46 4.37 -16.76
CA CYS A 139 -1.12 3.83 -16.49
C CYS A 139 -0.89 2.51 -17.24
N SER A 140 -0.12 2.56 -18.32
CA SER A 140 0.10 1.42 -19.22
C SER A 140 1.14 0.40 -18.71
N SER A 141 1.90 0.74 -17.67
CA SER A 141 2.84 -0.19 -17.02
C SER A 141 2.18 -1.09 -15.99
N LEU A 142 0.97 -0.75 -15.53
CA LEU A 142 0.30 -1.44 -14.44
C LEU A 142 -0.07 -2.88 -14.84
N VAL A 143 0.41 -3.85 -14.07
CA VAL A 143 0.23 -5.30 -14.26
C VAL A 143 -0.67 -5.90 -13.18
N THR A 144 -0.52 -5.46 -11.93
CA THR A 144 -1.37 -5.89 -10.82
C THR A 144 -1.89 -4.70 -10.02
N LEU A 145 -3.15 -4.79 -9.60
CA LEU A 145 -3.82 -3.74 -8.84
C LEU A 145 -4.60 -4.35 -7.69
N HIS A 146 -4.37 -3.85 -6.48
CA HIS A 146 -5.16 -4.18 -5.30
C HIS A 146 -5.70 -2.89 -4.68
N LEU A 147 -7.03 -2.76 -4.57
CA LEU A 147 -7.70 -1.63 -3.94
C LEU A 147 -8.53 -2.09 -2.75
N THR A 148 -8.31 -1.49 -1.59
CA THR A 148 -9.12 -1.72 -0.38
C THR A 148 -9.88 -0.45 0.01
N PHE A 149 -11.20 -0.56 0.27
CA PHE A 149 -12.08 0.58 0.62
C PHE A 149 -12.00 1.77 -0.34
N TYR A 150 -11.81 1.52 -1.64
CA TYR A 150 -11.73 2.55 -2.68
C TYR A 150 -13.13 2.88 -3.25
N CYS A 151 -13.33 4.10 -3.73
CA CYS A 151 -14.55 4.48 -4.45
C CYS A 151 -14.16 4.94 -5.85
N PHE A 152 -14.70 4.29 -6.89
CA PHE A 152 -14.53 4.75 -8.26
C PHE A 152 -15.29 6.06 -8.48
N ASP A 153 -14.66 7.00 -9.18
CA ASP A 153 -15.32 8.23 -9.58
C ASP A 153 -16.31 7.92 -10.71
N SER A 154 -17.52 8.48 -10.64
CA SER A 154 -18.51 8.34 -11.70
C SER A 154 -17.94 8.89 -13.02
N GLY A 155 -17.95 8.06 -14.07
CA GLY A 155 -17.43 8.42 -15.39
C GLY A 155 -15.91 8.31 -15.54
N ALA A 156 -15.17 7.78 -14.57
CA ALA A 156 -13.74 7.49 -14.73
C ALA A 156 -13.52 6.50 -15.88
N VAL A 157 -12.70 6.87 -16.88
CA VAL A 157 -12.41 6.00 -18.02
C VAL A 157 -11.16 5.17 -17.73
N ILE A 158 -11.34 3.87 -17.55
CA ILE A 158 -10.25 2.94 -17.23
C ILE A 158 -9.55 2.51 -18.51
N LYS A 159 -8.21 2.62 -18.55
CA LYS A 159 -7.36 2.17 -19.66
C LYS A 159 -6.08 1.52 -19.14
N TRP A 160 -6.23 0.45 -18.37
CA TRP A 160 -5.11 -0.34 -17.86
C TRP A 160 -4.76 -1.48 -18.82
N ASN A 161 -4.19 -1.12 -19.97
CA ASN A 161 -3.96 -2.03 -21.10
C ASN A 161 -3.08 -3.26 -20.78
N SER A 162 -2.22 -3.15 -19.77
CA SER A 162 -1.29 -4.23 -19.36
C SER A 162 -1.72 -4.97 -18.10
N LEU A 163 -2.86 -4.60 -17.49
CA LEU A 163 -3.30 -5.16 -16.22
C LEU A 163 -3.74 -6.61 -16.41
N LYS A 164 -3.11 -7.51 -15.66
CA LYS A 164 -3.37 -8.95 -15.69
C LYS A 164 -4.17 -9.45 -14.50
N SER A 165 -4.03 -8.78 -13.35
CA SER A 165 -4.73 -9.16 -12.12
C SER A 165 -5.26 -7.95 -11.39
N ILE A 166 -6.54 -8.01 -11.00
CA ILE A 166 -7.16 -7.03 -10.12
C ILE A 166 -7.75 -7.71 -8.89
N LYS A 167 -7.51 -7.12 -7.71
CA LYS A 167 -8.16 -7.47 -6.45
C LYS A 167 -8.87 -6.24 -5.89
N LEU A 168 -10.16 -6.36 -5.60
CA LEU A 168 -10.97 -5.31 -4.98
C LEU A 168 -11.54 -5.83 -3.66
N GLU A 169 -11.29 -5.11 -2.56
CA GLU A 169 -11.65 -5.54 -1.21
C GLU A 169 -12.44 -4.47 -0.43
N TYR A 170 -13.63 -4.80 0.08
CA TYR A 170 -14.55 -3.87 0.77
C TYR A 170 -15.04 -2.69 -0.10
N LEU A 171 -15.48 -2.97 -1.33
CA LEU A 171 -15.99 -1.98 -2.27
C LEU A 171 -17.49 -2.15 -2.54
N VAL A 172 -18.17 -1.04 -2.83
CA VAL A 172 -19.48 -1.07 -3.49
C VAL A 172 -19.25 -0.76 -4.96
N LEU A 173 -19.67 -1.67 -5.83
CA LEU A 173 -19.50 -1.59 -7.28
C LEU A 173 -20.87 -1.64 -7.95
N SER A 174 -21.07 -0.83 -8.98
CA SER A 174 -22.19 -0.96 -9.90
C SER A 174 -21.86 -1.94 -11.04
N GLU A 175 -22.88 -2.36 -11.77
CA GLU A 175 -22.70 -3.16 -12.99
C GLU A 175 -21.93 -2.39 -14.07
N GLU A 176 -22.06 -1.06 -14.10
CA GLU A 176 -21.30 -0.17 -14.97
C GLU A 176 -19.81 -0.16 -14.60
N ASP A 177 -19.47 -0.11 -13.31
CA ASP A 177 -18.07 -0.17 -12.85
C ASP A 177 -17.40 -1.47 -13.30
N ILE A 178 -18.11 -2.60 -13.19
CA ILE A 178 -17.62 -3.90 -13.64
C ILE A 178 -17.43 -3.93 -15.16
N ALA A 179 -18.40 -3.43 -15.91
CA ALA A 179 -18.30 -3.37 -17.38
C ALA A 179 -17.12 -2.47 -17.82
N ASN A 180 -16.93 -1.33 -17.15
CA ASN A 180 -15.81 -0.41 -17.39
C ASN A 180 -14.47 -1.07 -17.04
N LEU A 181 -14.39 -1.82 -15.94
CA LEU A 181 -13.20 -2.60 -15.58
C LEU A 181 -12.85 -3.65 -16.64
N VAL A 182 -13.84 -4.45 -17.07
CA VAL A 182 -13.62 -5.51 -18.07
C VAL A 182 -13.22 -4.93 -19.42
N SER A 183 -13.86 -3.85 -19.87
CA SER A 183 -13.57 -3.23 -21.17
C SER A 183 -12.27 -2.41 -21.15
N GLY A 184 -11.95 -1.76 -20.03
CA GLY A 184 -10.73 -0.96 -19.85
C GLY A 184 -9.45 -1.77 -19.59
N CYS A 185 -9.59 -3.08 -19.34
CA CYS A 185 -8.46 -3.97 -19.02
C CYS A 185 -8.38 -5.16 -20.00
N PRO A 186 -7.99 -4.95 -21.27
CA PRO A 186 -8.00 -5.99 -22.30
C PRO A 186 -7.05 -7.17 -22.03
N ALA A 187 -6.02 -6.98 -21.20
CA ALA A 187 -5.07 -8.03 -20.81
C ALA A 187 -5.47 -8.78 -19.52
N LEU A 188 -6.63 -8.47 -18.92
CA LEU A 188 -7.02 -8.99 -17.62
C LEU A 188 -7.24 -10.50 -17.66
N GLU A 189 -6.51 -11.23 -16.81
CA GLU A 189 -6.57 -12.69 -16.70
C GLU A 189 -7.29 -13.14 -15.43
N THR A 190 -7.17 -12.35 -14.35
CA THR A 190 -7.69 -12.65 -13.01
C THR A 190 -8.42 -11.47 -12.41
N MET A 191 -9.62 -11.72 -11.90
CA MET A 191 -10.41 -10.78 -11.15
C MET A 191 -10.79 -11.40 -9.81
N GLU A 192 -10.45 -10.72 -8.71
CA GLU A 192 -10.81 -11.13 -7.36
C GLU A 192 -11.61 -10.02 -6.68
N PHE A 193 -12.81 -10.37 -6.26
CA PHE A 193 -13.64 -9.53 -5.42
C PHE A 193 -13.78 -10.17 -4.04
N ASP A 194 -13.47 -9.38 -3.02
CA ASP A 194 -13.57 -9.79 -1.62
C ASP A 194 -14.40 -8.76 -0.86
N SER A 195 -15.46 -9.21 -0.20
CA SER A 195 -16.32 -8.37 0.62
C SER A 195 -16.91 -7.19 -0.17
N VAL A 196 -17.24 -7.43 -1.45
CA VAL A 196 -17.85 -6.42 -2.34
C VAL A 196 -19.38 -6.55 -2.37
N GLY A 197 -20.07 -5.53 -2.87
CA GLY A 197 -21.51 -5.57 -3.15
C GLY A 197 -21.93 -4.50 -4.15
N GLY A 198 -23.24 -4.32 -4.35
CA GLY A 198 -23.80 -3.24 -5.19
C GLY A 198 -24.28 -3.64 -6.59
N PHE A 199 -24.07 -4.89 -7.00
CA PHE A 199 -24.49 -5.43 -8.28
C PHE A 199 -25.25 -6.75 -8.10
N LEU A 200 -26.07 -7.13 -9.09
CA LEU A 200 -26.73 -8.45 -9.13
C LEU A 200 -26.40 -9.23 -10.39
N ARG A 201 -25.75 -8.60 -11.37
CA ARG A 201 -25.29 -9.24 -12.59
C ARG A 201 -23.83 -8.88 -12.88
N VAL A 202 -23.07 -9.90 -13.26
CA VAL A 202 -21.68 -9.79 -13.72
C VAL A 202 -21.60 -10.35 -15.12
N GLU A 203 -21.30 -9.50 -16.10
CA GLU A 203 -21.12 -9.92 -17.49
C GLU A 203 -19.66 -9.75 -17.93
N ILE A 204 -19.01 -10.87 -18.26
CA ILE A 204 -17.59 -10.93 -18.62
C ILE A 204 -17.46 -11.61 -19.98
N ASN A 205 -17.48 -10.80 -21.03
CA ASN A 205 -17.26 -11.25 -22.41
C ASN A 205 -15.78 -11.09 -22.83
N SER A 206 -14.85 -11.52 -21.97
CA SER A 206 -13.41 -11.45 -22.24
C SER A 206 -12.83 -12.83 -22.53
N LEU A 207 -12.15 -12.97 -23.66
CA LEU A 207 -11.41 -14.21 -24.00
C LEU A 207 -10.18 -14.41 -23.11
N LYS A 208 -9.67 -13.35 -22.48
CA LYS A 208 -8.45 -13.37 -21.66
C LYS A 208 -8.72 -13.62 -20.19
N LEU A 209 -9.86 -13.16 -19.67
CA LEU A 209 -10.20 -13.34 -18.25
C LEU A 209 -10.56 -14.80 -17.99
N LYS A 210 -9.70 -15.51 -17.25
CA LYS A 210 -9.82 -16.95 -16.99
C LYS A 210 -10.24 -17.29 -15.59
N ARG A 211 -10.00 -16.40 -14.62
CA ARG A 211 -10.22 -16.66 -13.20
C ARG A 211 -11.05 -15.55 -12.57
N LEU A 212 -12.16 -15.93 -11.94
CA LEU A 212 -13.00 -15.05 -11.14
C LEU A 212 -13.11 -15.63 -9.72
N TYR A 213 -12.74 -14.84 -8.74
CA TYR A 213 -12.87 -15.17 -7.32
C TYR A 213 -13.88 -14.21 -6.70
N LEU A 214 -14.94 -14.73 -6.08
CA LEU A 214 -15.94 -13.97 -5.36
C LEU A 214 -15.97 -14.45 -3.92
N LYS A 215 -15.47 -13.64 -3.00
CA LYS A 215 -15.37 -13.96 -1.57
C LYS A 215 -16.18 -12.95 -0.76
N GLY A 216 -16.92 -13.41 0.23
CA GLY A 216 -17.63 -12.52 1.17
C GLY A 216 -18.64 -11.57 0.52
N PHE A 217 -19.19 -11.91 -0.64
CA PHE A 217 -20.10 -11.04 -1.38
C PHE A 217 -21.32 -10.62 -0.55
N THR A 218 -21.65 -9.34 -0.59
CA THR A 218 -22.71 -8.73 0.22
C THR A 218 -23.91 -8.37 -0.64
N PHE A 219 -25.08 -8.85 -0.23
CA PHE A 219 -26.35 -8.51 -0.88
C PHE A 219 -26.96 -7.23 -0.30
N PRO A 220 -27.79 -6.51 -1.07
CA PRO A 220 -28.61 -5.44 -0.54
C PRO A 220 -29.52 -5.96 0.59
N SER A 221 -29.55 -5.26 1.72
CA SER A 221 -30.40 -5.59 2.88
C SER A 221 -31.84 -5.09 2.70
N ASP A 222 -32.48 -5.38 1.57
CA ASP A 222 -33.82 -4.88 1.25
C ASP A 222 -34.93 -5.93 1.46
N GLY A 223 -34.60 -7.05 2.12
CA GLY A 223 -35.55 -8.12 2.43
C GLY A 223 -35.92 -9.02 1.24
N ARG A 224 -35.33 -8.79 0.05
CA ARG A 224 -35.43 -9.71 -1.08
C ARG A 224 -34.53 -10.92 -0.86
N ASP A 225 -34.77 -11.95 -1.67
CA ASP A 225 -33.93 -13.14 -1.80
C ASP A 225 -33.15 -13.06 -3.13
N PRO A 226 -32.16 -12.16 -3.22
CA PRO A 226 -31.47 -11.85 -4.47
C PRO A 226 -30.66 -13.04 -4.97
N THR A 227 -30.57 -13.17 -6.28
CA THR A 227 -29.70 -14.13 -6.96
C THR A 227 -28.69 -13.37 -7.79
N LEU A 228 -27.41 -13.68 -7.60
CA LEU A 228 -26.31 -13.14 -8.41
C LEU A 228 -26.22 -13.89 -9.75
N GLU A 229 -26.33 -13.18 -10.85
CA GLU A 229 -26.15 -13.71 -12.20
C GLU A 229 -24.71 -13.50 -12.67
N ILE A 230 -24.08 -14.54 -13.18
CA ILE A 230 -22.74 -14.46 -13.78
C ILE A 230 -22.83 -14.99 -15.20
N VAL A 231 -22.58 -14.11 -16.18
CA VAL A 231 -22.47 -14.44 -17.60
C VAL A 231 -20.99 -14.36 -17.96
N ALA A 232 -20.31 -15.50 -18.09
CA ALA A 232 -18.87 -15.53 -18.32
C ALA A 232 -18.45 -16.76 -19.16
N PRO A 233 -18.80 -16.81 -20.45
CA PRO A 233 -18.71 -18.04 -21.26
C PRO A 233 -17.28 -18.56 -21.48
N TYR A 234 -16.25 -17.72 -21.27
CA TYR A 234 -14.85 -18.07 -21.50
C TYR A 234 -14.03 -18.28 -20.22
N LEU A 235 -14.69 -18.21 -19.07
CA LEU A 235 -14.10 -18.36 -17.75
C LEU A 235 -13.69 -19.84 -17.53
N GLN A 236 -12.51 -20.07 -16.98
CA GLN A 236 -11.97 -21.41 -16.73
C GLN A 236 -12.05 -21.80 -15.26
N HIS A 237 -12.05 -20.80 -14.36
CA HIS A 237 -12.09 -21.01 -12.93
C HIS A 237 -12.99 -19.97 -12.28
N LEU A 238 -13.97 -20.46 -11.54
CA LEU A 238 -14.87 -19.69 -10.72
C LEU A 238 -14.80 -20.23 -9.31
N GLU A 239 -14.40 -19.40 -8.36
CA GLU A 239 -14.44 -19.71 -6.94
C GLU A 239 -15.40 -18.74 -6.27
N ILE A 240 -16.40 -19.27 -5.57
CA ILE A 240 -17.34 -18.47 -4.81
C ILE A 240 -17.33 -18.97 -3.37
N SER A 241 -17.12 -18.05 -2.42
CA SER A 241 -17.19 -18.33 -0.98
C SER A 241 -17.93 -17.23 -0.25
N GLY A 242 -18.72 -17.60 0.76
CA GLY A 242 -19.56 -16.69 1.53
C GLY A 242 -20.82 -17.36 2.04
N VAL A 243 -21.51 -16.70 2.97
CA VAL A 243 -22.73 -17.24 3.60
C VAL A 243 -23.95 -16.77 2.80
N HIS A 244 -24.93 -17.66 2.60
CA HIS A 244 -26.23 -17.34 1.97
C HIS A 244 -26.18 -16.79 0.54
N LEU A 245 -25.18 -17.16 -0.24
CA LEU A 245 -25.07 -16.72 -1.62
C LEU A 245 -25.85 -17.62 -2.59
N LYS A 246 -26.90 -17.05 -3.19
CA LYS A 246 -27.56 -17.63 -4.36
C LYS A 246 -26.92 -17.07 -5.61
N CYS A 247 -26.38 -17.95 -6.45
CA CYS A 247 -25.77 -17.58 -7.72
C CYS A 247 -26.27 -18.47 -8.84
N ARG A 248 -26.50 -17.86 -10.00
CA ARG A 248 -26.84 -18.50 -11.26
C ARG A 248 -25.74 -18.20 -12.28
N LEU A 249 -25.07 -19.24 -12.76
CA LEU A 249 -24.13 -19.17 -13.86
C LEU A 249 -24.91 -19.32 -15.18
N LEU A 250 -24.66 -18.42 -16.12
CA LEU A 250 -25.31 -18.33 -17.44
C LEU A 250 -24.28 -18.44 -18.57
#